data_AF-A0A7X8WKH5-F1
#
_entry.id   AF-A0A7X8WKH5-F1
#
_cell.length_a   1.000
_cell.length_b   1.000
_cell.length_c   1.000
_cell.angle_alpha   90.00
_cell.angle_beta   90.00
_cell.angle_gamma   90.00
#
_symmetry.space_group_name_H-M   'P 1'
#
loop_
_entity.id
_entity.type
_entity.pdbx_description
1 polymer ?
#
loop_
_entity_poly.entity_id
_entity_poly.type
_entity_poly.pdbx_seq_one_letter_code
_entity_poly.pdbx_strand_id
1 'polypeptide(L)'
;SLSEVFTGLQQGVIDGQENPNDLIQSSGFYEVQNYINETEHVRSWIYVVVGSEQLESLPEKQQAQVLEAAEEAEDFAQGLIEEEAESVRSALEETGVEFNGDVDQEAFREAMMPALEEYFNEEQIELYNQILESGNGVTMNEINE
;
A
#
# COMPACT_ATOMS: atom_id res chain seq x y z
N SER A 1 14.91 -9.03 0.05
CA SER A 1 13.53 -9.44 -0.32
C SER A 1 12.65 -9.42 0.91
N LEU A 2 11.32 -9.55 0.78
CA LEU A 2 10.41 -9.65 1.94
C LEU A 2 10.83 -10.77 2.91
N SER A 3 11.32 -11.89 2.39
CA SER A 3 11.81 -13.02 3.20
C SER A 3 13.04 -12.71 4.07
N GLU A 4 13.80 -11.64 3.78
CA GLU A 4 14.97 -11.23 4.56
C GLU A 4 14.62 -10.17 5.61
N VAL A 5 13.45 -9.53 5.50
CA VAL A 5 13.05 -8.42 6.38
C VAL A 5 12.94 -8.88 7.83
N PHE A 6 12.25 -9.99 8.11
CA PHE A 6 12.10 -10.50 9.48
C PHE A 6 13.46 -10.70 10.16
N THR A 7 14.38 -11.40 9.47
CA THR A 7 15.71 -11.66 10.01
C THR A 7 16.55 -10.39 10.12
N GLY A 8 16.39 -9.45 9.19
CA GLY A 8 17.04 -8.14 9.26
C GLY A 8 16.61 -7.34 10.48
N LEU A 9 15.31 -7.30 10.78
CA LEU A 9 14.75 -6.66 11.98
C LEU A 9 15.22 -7.37 13.25
N GLN A 10 15.13 -8.70 13.28
CA GLN A 10 15.55 -9.52 14.43
C GLN A 10 17.04 -9.32 14.78
N GLN A 11 17.89 -9.18 13.77
CA GLN A 11 19.34 -8.98 13.95
C GLN A 11 19.73 -7.51 14.14
N GLY A 12 18.79 -6.56 14.00
CA GLY A 12 19.06 -5.13 14.04
C GLY A 12 19.90 -4.63 12.86
N VAL A 13 19.82 -5.30 11.71
CA VAL A 13 20.43 -4.84 10.44
C VAL A 13 19.61 -3.70 9.83
N ILE A 14 18.29 -3.76 10.02
CA ILE A 14 17.34 -2.69 9.70
C ILE A 14 16.50 -2.42 10.94
N ASP A 15 16.06 -1.17 11.10
CA ASP A 15 15.33 -0.73 12.29
C ASP A 15 13.81 -0.78 12.12
N GLY A 16 13.33 -0.85 10.88
CA GLY A 16 11.92 -0.85 10.56
C GLY A 16 11.61 -1.22 9.12
N GLN A 17 10.32 -1.28 8.82
CA GLN A 17 9.74 -1.54 7.52
C GLN A 17 8.41 -0.82 7.40
N GLU A 18 7.95 -0.58 6.18
CA GLU A 18 6.60 -0.12 5.87
C GLU A 18 5.86 -1.26 5.17
N ASN A 19 4.62 -1.52 5.57
CA ASN A 19 3.67 -2.38 4.88
C ASN A 19 2.28 -2.18 5.51
N PRO A 20 1.21 -2.58 4.81
CA PRO A 20 -0.12 -2.71 5.38
C PRO A 20 -0.17 -3.65 6.60
N ASN A 21 -1.14 -3.44 7.49
CA ASN A 21 -1.31 -4.19 8.73
C ASN A 21 -1.49 -5.70 8.52
N ASP A 22 -2.20 -6.12 7.48
CA ASP A 22 -2.42 -7.53 7.13
C ASP A 22 -1.11 -8.23 6.77
N LEU A 23 -0.20 -7.54 6.09
CA LEU A 23 1.12 -8.08 5.78
C LEU A 23 2.04 -8.11 7.01
N ILE A 24 1.98 -7.09 7.87
CA ILE A 24 2.69 -7.09 9.16
C ILE A 24 2.25 -8.28 10.02
N GLN A 25 0.94 -8.53 10.08
CA GLN A 25 0.35 -9.64 10.82
C GLN A 25 0.76 -11.00 10.22
N SER A 26 0.49 -11.21 8.93
CA SER A 26 0.73 -12.50 8.27
C SER A 26 2.21 -12.87 8.17
N SER A 27 3.10 -11.87 8.10
CA SER A 27 4.56 -12.07 8.10
C SER A 27 5.18 -12.18 9.49
N GLY A 28 4.40 -11.97 10.56
CA GLY A 28 4.87 -12.03 11.94
C GLY A 28 5.81 -10.88 12.34
N PHE A 29 5.82 -9.76 11.59
CA PHE A 29 6.76 -8.66 11.87
C PHE A 29 6.55 -8.02 13.25
N TYR A 30 5.34 -8.13 13.82
CA TYR A 30 5.04 -7.72 15.19
C TYR A 30 5.88 -8.46 16.25
N GLU A 31 6.45 -9.63 15.96
CA GLU A 31 7.31 -10.36 16.90
C GLU A 31 8.68 -9.68 17.11
N VAL A 32 9.09 -8.84 16.15
CA VAL A 32 10.42 -8.22 16.10
C VAL A 32 10.35 -6.69 15.97
N GLN A 33 9.16 -6.11 16.19
CA GLN A 33 8.88 -4.68 16.12
C GLN A 33 7.91 -4.29 17.23
N ASN A 34 8.14 -3.13 17.87
CA ASN A 34 7.34 -2.70 19.01
C ASN A 34 6.26 -1.67 18.66
N TYR A 35 6.36 -1.02 17.50
CA TYR A 35 5.52 0.13 17.13
C TYR A 35 4.99 0.01 15.71
N ILE A 36 3.75 0.43 15.51
CA ILE A 36 3.15 0.72 14.20
C ILE A 36 2.79 2.21 14.19
N ASN A 37 3.42 2.98 13.30
CA ASN A 37 3.12 4.41 13.14
C ASN A 37 2.14 4.57 11.96
N GLU A 38 0.92 5.03 12.26
CA GLU A 38 -0.17 5.19 11.27
C GLU A 38 0.05 6.44 10.39
N THR A 39 1.09 6.35 9.57
CA THR A 39 1.57 7.42 8.69
C THR A 39 0.71 7.63 7.44
N GLU A 40 -0.08 6.62 7.03
CA GLU A 40 -0.98 6.68 5.87
C GLU A 40 -0.32 7.20 4.57
N HIS A 41 0.99 6.94 4.42
CA HIS A 41 1.82 7.56 3.38
C HIS A 41 1.64 6.94 1.99
N VAL A 42 1.01 5.76 1.89
CA VAL A 42 0.69 5.09 0.63
C VAL A 42 -0.73 4.53 0.69
N ARG A 43 -1.59 4.99 -0.22
CA ARG A 43 -2.86 4.32 -0.53
C ARG A 43 -2.66 3.43 -1.75
N SER A 44 -2.33 2.16 -1.51
CA SER A 44 -1.97 1.21 -2.57
C SER A 44 -3.17 0.48 -3.18
N TRP A 45 -2.98 -0.05 -4.38
CA TRP A 45 -3.85 -1.02 -5.03
C TRP A 45 -2.99 -2.12 -5.65
N ILE A 46 -3.59 -3.28 -5.87
CA ILE A 46 -2.92 -4.45 -6.46
C ILE A 46 -3.53 -4.72 -7.84
N TYR A 47 -2.68 -4.96 -8.83
CA TYR A 47 -3.12 -5.38 -10.16
C TYR A 47 -3.01 -6.88 -10.32
N VAL A 48 -4.08 -7.52 -10.78
CA VAL A 48 -4.01 -8.88 -11.32
C VAL A 48 -3.50 -8.79 -12.75
N VAL A 49 -2.32 -9.37 -13.01
CA VAL A 49 -1.66 -9.27 -14.33
C VAL A 49 -1.42 -10.65 -14.94
N VAL A 50 -1.51 -10.70 -16.27
CA VAL A 50 -1.17 -11.87 -17.10
C VAL A 50 -0.32 -11.40 -18.27
N GLY A 51 0.65 -12.22 -18.71
CA GLY A 51 1.46 -11.89 -19.87
C GLY A 51 0.58 -11.81 -21.13
N SER A 52 0.71 -10.74 -21.92
CA SER A 52 -0.13 -10.51 -23.09
C SER A 52 -0.07 -11.67 -24.09
N GLU A 53 1.14 -12.15 -24.42
CA GLU A 53 1.30 -13.31 -25.32
C GLU A 53 0.67 -14.59 -24.76
N GLN A 54 0.72 -14.79 -23.43
CA GLN A 54 0.10 -15.96 -22.80
C GLN A 54 -1.41 -15.90 -22.92
N LEU A 55 -2.01 -14.74 -22.61
CA LEU A 55 -3.45 -14.54 -22.74
C LEU A 55 -3.88 -14.73 -24.21
N GLU A 56 -3.20 -14.07 -25.14
CA GLU A 56 -3.49 -14.14 -26.58
C GLU A 56 -3.33 -15.56 -27.16
N SER A 57 -2.46 -16.39 -26.57
CA SER A 57 -2.28 -17.79 -26.99
C SER A 57 -3.47 -18.69 -26.62
N LEU A 58 -4.34 -18.27 -25.70
CA LEU A 58 -5.53 -19.01 -25.31
C LEU A 58 -6.63 -18.85 -26.38
N PRO A 59 -7.51 -19.85 -26.56
CA PRO A 59 -8.76 -19.66 -27.30
C PRO A 59 -9.58 -18.48 -26.75
N GLU A 60 -10.28 -17.72 -27.60
CA GLU A 60 -11.06 -16.53 -27.20
C GLU A 60 -11.99 -16.78 -26.00
N LYS A 61 -12.65 -17.94 -25.97
CA LYS A 61 -13.51 -18.31 -24.84
C LYS A 61 -12.75 -18.38 -23.51
N GLN A 62 -11.53 -18.91 -23.53
CA GLN A 62 -10.69 -19.00 -22.32
C GLN A 62 -10.11 -17.64 -21.93
N GLN A 63 -9.78 -16.78 -22.90
CA GLN A 63 -9.41 -15.40 -22.62
C GLN A 63 -10.50 -14.68 -21.83
N ALA A 64 -11.75 -14.76 -22.32
CA ALA A 64 -12.89 -14.17 -21.64
C ALA A 64 -13.07 -14.72 -20.21
N GLN A 65 -12.91 -16.03 -20.02
CA GLN A 65 -13.01 -16.65 -18.69
C GLN A 65 -11.90 -16.21 -17.73
N VAL A 66 -10.68 -16.00 -18.22
CA VAL A 66 -9.58 -15.48 -17.40
C VAL A 66 -9.85 -14.04 -16.96
N LEU A 67 -10.38 -13.21 -17.86
CA LEU A 67 -10.73 -11.82 -17.54
C LEU A 67 -11.91 -11.75 -16.56
N GLU A 68 -12.95 -12.55 -16.77
CA GLU A 68 -14.10 -12.67 -15.85
C GLU A 68 -13.64 -13.12 -14.46
N ALA A 69 -12.77 -14.13 -14.38
CA ALA A 69 -12.24 -14.59 -13.10
C ALA A 69 -11.36 -13.54 -12.40
N ALA A 70 -10.68 -12.66 -13.15
CA ALA A 70 -9.91 -11.57 -12.57
C ALA A 70 -10.82 -10.49 -11.97
N GLU A 71 -11.92 -10.13 -12.65
CA GLU A 71 -12.94 -9.20 -12.15
C GLU A 71 -13.62 -9.76 -10.89
N GLU A 72 -14.02 -11.04 -10.90
CA GLU A 72 -14.59 -11.71 -9.72
C GLU A 72 -13.62 -11.73 -8.52
N ALA A 73 -12.32 -11.92 -8.78
CA ALA A 73 -11.31 -11.92 -7.74
C ALA A 73 -11.08 -10.52 -7.15
N GLU A 74 -11.13 -9.47 -7.99
CA GLU A 74 -11.02 -8.08 -7.56
C GLU A 74 -12.17 -7.69 -6.63
N ASP A 75 -13.42 -7.93 -7.05
CA ASP A 75 -14.62 -7.67 -6.24
C ASP A 75 -14.59 -8.41 -4.90
N PHE A 76 -14.19 -9.68 -4.94
CA PHE A 76 -14.07 -10.49 -3.73
C PHE A 76 -12.98 -9.98 -2.78
N ALA A 77 -11.80 -9.64 -3.31
CA ALA A 77 -10.70 -9.14 -2.51
C ALA A 77 -11.01 -7.78 -1.87
N GLN A 78 -11.71 -6.89 -2.59
CA GLN A 78 -12.13 -5.61 -2.04
C GLN A 78 -13.08 -5.79 -0.85
N GLY A 79 -14.05 -6.69 -0.96
CA GLY A 79 -14.96 -7.01 0.16
C GLY A 79 -14.22 -7.57 1.38
N LEU A 80 -13.22 -8.45 1.16
CA LEU A 80 -12.41 -9.00 2.25
C LEU A 80 -11.59 -7.93 2.98
N ILE A 81 -10.98 -6.99 2.25
CA ILE A 81 -10.19 -5.91 2.87
C ILE A 81 -11.08 -5.08 3.81
N GLU A 82 -12.29 -4.75 3.37
CA GLU A 82 -13.25 -3.98 4.19
C GLU A 82 -13.73 -4.78 5.41
N GLU A 83 -13.95 -6.09 5.26
CA GLU A 83 -14.38 -6.97 6.36
C GLU A 83 -13.28 -7.18 7.40
N GLU A 84 -12.04 -7.40 6.97
CA GLU A 84 -10.95 -7.86 7.83
C GLU A 84 -10.17 -6.72 8.49
N ALA A 85 -10.18 -5.49 7.95
CA ALA A 85 -9.32 -4.39 8.41
C ALA A 85 -9.36 -4.16 9.93
N GLU A 86 -10.56 -4.08 10.51
CA GLU A 86 -10.73 -3.87 11.97
C GLU A 86 -10.25 -5.08 12.77
N SER A 87 -10.48 -6.29 12.26
CA SER A 87 -10.06 -7.54 12.92
C SER A 87 -8.55 -7.70 12.93
N VAL A 88 -7.87 -7.35 11.83
CA VAL A 88 -6.41 -7.39 11.69
C VAL A 88 -5.77 -6.39 12.65
N ARG A 89 -6.28 -5.16 12.69
CA ARG A 89 -5.80 -4.13 13.61
C ARG A 89 -5.95 -4.59 15.07
N SER A 90 -7.13 -5.09 15.44
CA SER A 90 -7.40 -5.58 16.79
C SER A 90 -6.46 -6.74 17.17
N ALA A 91 -6.26 -7.69 16.26
CA ALA A 91 -5.36 -8.82 16.50
C ALA A 91 -3.91 -8.38 16.67
N LEU A 92 -3.44 -7.35 15.95
CA LEU A 92 -2.13 -6.75 16.15
C LEU A 92 -2.02 -6.10 17.53
N GLU A 93 -3.00 -5.30 17.95
CA GLU A 93 -3.02 -4.70 19.30
C GLU A 93 -2.93 -5.76 20.41
N GLU A 94 -3.60 -6.91 20.24
CA GLU A 94 -3.53 -8.04 21.17
C GLU A 94 -2.12 -8.67 21.29
N THR A 95 -1.25 -8.50 20.29
CA THR A 95 0.16 -8.95 20.36
C THR A 95 1.02 -8.09 21.29
N GLY A 96 0.54 -6.89 21.64
CA GLY A 96 1.27 -5.91 22.44
C GLY A 96 2.08 -4.89 21.64
N VAL A 97 1.96 -4.88 20.30
CA VAL A 97 2.51 -3.80 19.48
C VAL A 97 1.77 -2.49 19.76
N GLU A 98 2.50 -1.39 19.89
CA GLU A 98 1.90 -0.08 20.18
C GLU A 98 1.56 0.65 18.87
N PHE A 99 0.29 0.99 18.69
CA PHE A 99 -0.17 1.84 17.58
C PHE A 99 -0.01 3.31 17.93
N ASN A 100 0.74 4.04 17.10
CA ASN A 100 0.87 5.48 17.17
C ASN A 100 -0.01 6.10 16.08
N GLY A 101 -1.21 6.54 16.47
CA GLY A 101 -2.17 7.22 15.58
C GLY A 101 -2.02 8.75 15.52
N ASP A 102 -1.30 9.34 16.48
CA ASP A 102 -1.01 10.78 16.52
C ASP A 102 0.21 11.13 15.66
N VAL A 103 0.14 10.78 14.38
CA VAL A 103 1.17 11.08 13.39
C VAL A 103 0.79 12.37 12.66
N ASP A 104 1.74 13.30 12.57
CA ASP A 104 1.61 14.52 11.76
C ASP A 104 1.74 14.17 10.26
N GLN A 105 0.64 13.75 9.64
CA GLN A 105 0.62 13.36 8.24
C GLN A 105 0.96 14.53 7.30
N GLU A 106 0.73 15.78 7.71
CA GLU A 106 1.09 16.94 6.91
C GLU A 106 2.61 17.12 6.86
N ALA A 107 3.30 16.96 7.99
CA ALA A 107 4.75 16.97 8.01
C ALA A 107 5.37 15.87 7.12
N PHE A 108 4.75 14.68 7.05
CA PHE A 108 5.17 13.63 6.12
C PHE A 108 4.93 14.02 4.65
N ARG A 109 3.80 14.65 4.35
CA ARG A 109 3.44 15.14 3.02
C ARG A 109 4.42 16.22 2.56
N GLU A 110 4.64 17.25 3.36
CA GLU A 110 5.60 18.32 3.10
C GLU A 110 7.02 17.78 2.88
N ALA A 111 7.47 16.85 3.74
CA ALA A 111 8.80 16.26 3.63
C ALA A 111 9.02 15.47 2.33
N MET A 112 7.94 15.00 1.68
CA MET A 112 8.00 14.24 0.43
C MET A 112 8.03 15.14 -0.82
N MET A 113 7.64 16.42 -0.72
CA MET A 113 7.55 17.33 -1.87
C MET A 113 8.84 17.43 -2.70
N PRO A 114 10.05 17.56 -2.11
CA PRO A 114 11.28 17.65 -2.89
C PRO A 114 11.55 16.39 -3.75
N ALA A 115 11.16 15.22 -3.26
CA ALA A 115 11.30 13.98 -4.01
C ALA A 115 10.26 13.90 -5.14
N LEU A 116 9.02 14.34 -4.92
CA LEU A 116 8.04 14.42 -6.01
C LEU A 116 8.52 15.35 -7.15
N GLU A 117 9.10 16.51 -6.80
CA GLU A 117 9.70 17.43 -7.77
C GLU A 117 10.89 16.84 -8.53
N GLU A 118 11.70 16.00 -7.86
CA GLU A 118 12.86 15.35 -8.49
C GLU A 118 12.42 14.22 -9.45
N TYR A 119 11.43 13.42 -9.05
CA TYR A 119 11.07 12.20 -9.78
C TYR A 119 9.98 12.41 -10.84
N PHE A 120 9.11 13.41 -10.70
CA PHE A 120 8.02 13.65 -11.65
C PHE A 120 8.38 14.75 -12.65
N ASN A 121 8.05 14.51 -13.92
CA ASN A 121 8.04 15.57 -14.91
C ASN A 121 6.75 16.42 -14.82
N GLU A 122 6.67 17.50 -15.60
CA GLU A 122 5.53 18.43 -15.58
C GLU A 122 4.17 17.72 -15.84
N GLU A 123 4.11 16.79 -16.80
CA GLU A 123 2.89 16.03 -17.11
C GLU A 123 2.47 15.11 -15.95
N GLN A 124 3.44 14.49 -15.29
CA GLN A 124 3.18 13.64 -14.12
C GLN A 124 2.76 14.43 -12.89
N ILE A 125 3.30 15.64 -12.69
CA ILE A 125 2.85 16.56 -11.64
C ILE A 125 1.41 17.02 -11.92
N GLU A 126 1.08 17.33 -13.17
CA GLU A 126 -0.29 17.68 -13.56
C GLU A 126 -1.25 16.52 -13.26
N LEU A 127 -0.90 15.30 -13.67
CA LEU A 127 -1.70 14.10 -13.39
C LEU A 127 -1.82 13.84 -11.88
N TYR A 128 -0.73 14.00 -11.12
CA TYR A 128 -0.73 13.84 -9.67
C TYR A 128 -1.73 14.80 -9.00
N ASN A 129 -1.72 16.08 -9.38
CA ASN A 129 -2.68 17.05 -8.87
C ASN A 129 -4.12 16.72 -9.27
N GLN A 130 -4.37 16.25 -10.50
CA GLN A 130 -5.71 15.80 -10.92
C GLN A 130 -6.21 14.62 -10.08
N ILE A 131 -5.34 13.64 -9.77
CA ILE A 131 -5.68 12.50 -8.91
C ILE A 131 -6.08 13.00 -7.52
N LEU A 132 -5.30 13.91 -6.94
CA LEU A 132 -5.58 14.48 -5.62
C LEU A 132 -6.91 15.25 -5.60
N GLU A 133 -7.17 16.12 -6.58
CA GLU A 133 -8.43 16.84 -6.70
C GLU A 133 -9.64 15.89 -6.78
N SER A 134 -9.51 14.80 -7.56
CA SER A 134 -10.58 13.81 -7.70
C SER A 134 -10.86 13.01 -6.41
N GLY A 135 -9.85 12.88 -5.56
CA GLY A 135 -9.91 12.15 -4.28
C GLY A 135 -10.14 13.02 -3.06
N ASN A 136 -10.36 14.33 -3.21
CA ASN A 136 -10.34 15.34 -2.14
C ASN A 136 -9.02 15.38 -1.33
N GLY A 137 -7.90 15.06 -1.96
CA GLY A 137 -6.55 15.20 -1.37
C GLY A 137 -6.00 16.62 -1.52
N VAL A 138 -5.00 16.97 -0.70
CA VAL A 138 -4.27 18.25 -0.76
C VAL A 138 -3.27 18.23 -1.91
N THR A 139 -3.39 19.16 -2.85
CA THR A 139 -2.56 19.32 -4.05
C THR A 139 -1.18 19.89 -3.75
N MET A 140 -0.23 19.67 -4.65
CA MET A 140 1.13 20.19 -4.53
C MET A 140 1.18 21.73 -4.58
N ASN A 141 0.20 22.35 -5.25
CA ASN A 141 0.06 23.81 -5.28
C ASN A 141 -0.38 24.38 -3.93
N GLU A 142 -1.21 23.66 -3.18
CA GLU A 142 -1.71 24.09 -1.86
C GLU A 142 -0.65 23.99 -0.75
N ILE A 143 0.36 23.13 -0.93
CA ILE A 143 1.46 22.93 0.03
C ILE A 143 2.58 23.96 -0.18
N ASN A 144 2.74 24.44 -1.41
CA ASN A 144 3.81 25.36 -1.80
C ASN A 144 3.43 26.86 -1.67
N GLU A 145 2.23 27.19 -1.18
CA GLU A 145 1.77 28.57 -0.85
C GLU A 145 2.01 28.94 0.62
#